data_AF-X1L5V4-F1
#
_entry.id   AF-X1L5V4-F1
#
_cell.length_a   1.000
_cell.length_b   1.000
_cell.length_c   1.000
_cell.angle_alpha   90.00
_cell.angle_beta   90.00
_cell.angle_gamma   90.00
#
_symmetry.space_group_name_H-M   'P 1'
#
loop_
_entity.id
_entity.type
_entity.pdbx_description
1 polymer ?
#
loop_
_entity_poly.entity_id
_entity_poly.type
_entity_poly.pdbx_seq_one_letter_code
_entity_poly.pdbx_strand_id
1 'polypeptide(L)' 'MGVNFIRGRVSQVNEDPETKNLLIRAEDMALGDPMEVESELVVLSTAAVPSKGTDEVSRILSITRGGD' A
#
# COMPACT_ATOMS: atom_id res chain seq x y z
N MET A 1 12.90 2.02 -21.33
CA MET A 1 13.00 1.22 -20.08
C MET A 1 13.67 2.11 -19.05
N GLY A 2 13.05 2.34 -17.90
CA GLY A 2 13.51 3.35 -16.93
C GLY A 2 12.61 3.42 -15.71
N VAL A 3 12.52 2.30 -14.97
CA VAL A 3 11.78 2.21 -13.71
C VAL A 3 12.80 2.01 -12.60
N ASN A 4 12.73 2.85 -11.56
CA ASN A 4 13.57 2.72 -10.39
C ASN A 4 12.85 1.85 -9.37
N PHE A 5 13.48 0.74 -8.98
CA PHE A 5 12.99 -0.12 -7.92
C PHE A 5 13.74 0.20 -6.63
N ILE A 6 13.00 0.65 -5.63
CA ILE A 6 13.52 0.91 -4.30
C ILE A 6 13.04 -0.22 -3.39
N ARG A 7 13.98 -1.00 -2.85
CA ARG A 7 13.66 -2.07 -1.89
C ARG A 7 13.52 -1.46 -0.50
N GLY A 8 12.33 -0.95 -0.19
CA GLY A 8 12.05 -0.34 1.11
C GLY A 8 10.67 -0.67 1.65
N ARG A 9 10.50 -0.49 2.96
CA ARG A 9 9.18 -0.49 3.60
C ARG A 9 8.73 0.95 3.77
N VAL A 10 7.60 1.29 3.16
CA VAL A 10 6.97 2.61 3.33
C VAL A 10 6.37 2.69 4.73
N SER A 11 6.69 3.75 5.47
CA SER A 11 6.18 3.99 6.82
C SER A 11 4.97 4.93 6.83
N GLN A 12 5.00 5.98 6.00
CA GLN A 12 3.91 6.95 5.88
C GLN A 12 3.99 7.73 4.56
N VAL A 13 2.85 8.30 4.17
CA VAL A 13 2.73 9.25 3.06
C VAL A 13 2.01 10.49 3.59
N ASN A 14 2.64 11.66 3.47
CA ASN A 14 2.07 12.94 3.90
C ASN A 14 1.95 13.90 2.71
N GLU A 15 0.90 14.70 2.66
CA GLU A 15 0.75 15.77 1.66
C GLU A 15 1.41 17.06 2.16
N ASP A 16 2.18 17.72 1.30
CA ASP A 16 2.60 19.10 1.50
C ASP A 16 1.40 20.03 1.26
N PRO A 17 0.96 20.83 2.25
CA PRO A 17 -0.22 21.66 2.11
C PRO A 17 -0.08 22.80 1.08
N GLU A 18 1.13 23.25 0.78
CA GLU A 18 1.41 24.33 -0.18
C GLU A 18 1.48 23.82 -1.61
N THR A 19 2.24 22.74 -1.84
CA THR A 19 2.49 22.21 -3.19
C THR A 19 1.51 21.12 -3.62
N LYS A 20 0.85 20.46 -2.66
CA LYS A 20 0.03 19.26 -2.85
C LYS A 20 0.80 18.01 -3.30
N ASN A 21 2.13 18.06 -3.23
CA ASN A 21 2.97 16.89 -3.46
C ASN A 21 2.91 15.92 -2.27
N LEU A 22 3.19 14.66 -2.55
CA LEU A 22 3.19 13.57 -1.58
C LEU A 22 4.62 13.22 -1.19
N LEU A 23 4.92 13.37 0.10
CA LEU A 23 6.17 12.98 0.73
C LEU A 23 6.04 11.56 1.27
N ILE A 24 6.73 10.62 0.63
CA ILE A 24 6.75 9.21 0.97
C ILE A 24 7.98 8.94 1.84
N ARG A 25 7.78 8.54 3.09
CA ARG A 25 8.86 8.07 3.96
C ARG A 25 8.98 6.56 3.89
N ALA A 26 10.19 6.09 3.67
CA ALA A 26 10.50 4.68 3.65
C ALA A 26 11.86 4.41 4.29
N GLU A 27 12.14 3.17 4.64
CA GLU A 27 13.48 2.72 5.02
C GLU A 27 14.13 2.04 3.81
N ASP A 28 15.34 2.47 3.42
CA ASP A 28 16.13 1.71 2.47
C ASP A 28 16.67 0.46 3.15
N MET A 29 16.15 -0.72 2.81
CA MET A 29 16.65 -1.95 3.43
C MET A 29 18.08 -2.31 3.00
N ALA A 30 18.64 -1.65 1.98
CA ALA A 30 20.03 -1.84 1.58
C ALA A 30 21.02 -0.98 2.39
N LEU A 31 20.63 0.23 2.80
CA LEU A 31 21.47 1.12 3.62
C LEU A 31 21.11 1.12 5.12
N GLY A 32 19.89 0.71 5.48
CA GLY A 32 19.36 0.79 6.84
C GLY A 32 18.96 2.21 7.27
N ASP A 33 18.94 3.15 6.32
CA ASP A 33 18.67 4.56 6.58
C ASP A 33 17.26 4.97 6.12
N PRO A 34 16.63 5.94 6.81
CA PRO A 34 15.39 6.53 6.35
C PRO A 34 15.61 7.34 5.07
N MET A 35 14.70 7.19 4.12
CA MET A 35 14.61 7.98 2.90
C MET A 35 13.27 8.71 2.80
N GLU A 36 13.28 9.82 2.07
CA GLU A 36 12.07 10.55 1.69
C GLU A 36 12.06 10.71 0.17
N VAL A 37 10.93 10.39 -0.45
CA VAL A 37 10.70 10.54 -1.90
C VAL A 37 9.52 11.47 -2.08
N GLU A 38 9.69 12.51 -2.88
CA GLU A 38 8.61 13.42 -3.27
C GLU A 38 8.00 12.97 -4.60
N SER A 39 6.67 12.96 -4.69
CA SER A 39 5.94 12.63 -5.91
C SER A 39 4.64 13.42 -6.02
N GLU A 40 4.22 13.74 -7.24
CA GLU A 40 2.91 14.34 -7.52
C GLU A 40 1.75 13.33 -7.40
N LEU A 41 2.05 12.03 -7.47
CA LEU A 41 1.06 10.96 -7.35
C LEU A 41 1.64 9.70 -6.67
N VAL A 42 0.85 9.10 -5.79
CA VAL A 42 1.13 7.81 -5.18
C VAL A 42 0.01 6.85 -5.53
N VAL A 43 0.38 5.68 -6.06
CA VAL A 43 -0.56 4.59 -6.35
C VAL A 43 -0.38 3.48 -5.32
N LEU A 44 -1.43 3.22 -4.53
CA LEU A 44 -1.44 2.11 -3.58
C LEU A 44 -1.82 0.81 -4.29
N SER A 45 -0.89 -0.12 -4.34
CA SER A 45 -1.14 -1.48 -4.84
C SER A 45 -1.75 -2.34 -3.74
N THR A 46 -3.02 -2.10 -3.41
CA THR A 46 -3.72 -2.78 -2.31
C THR A 46 -4.01 -4.25 -2.62
N ALA A 47 -4.08 -5.07 -1.57
CA ALA A 47 -4.44 -6.47 -1.70
C ALA A 47 -5.93 -6.62 -2.08
N ALA A 48 -6.25 -7.71 -2.77
CA ALA A 48 -7.64 -8.10 -3.00
C ALA A 48 -8.29 -8.52 -1.67
N VAL A 49 -9.49 -8.01 -1.41
CA VAL A 49 -10.31 -8.40 -0.25
C VAL A 49 -11.62 -9.03 -0.73
N PRO A 50 -12.19 -9.99 0.02
CA PRO A 50 -13.49 -10.56 -0.31
C PRO A 50 -14.56 -9.48 -0.44
N SER A 51 -15.52 -9.70 -1.35
CA SER A 51 -16.64 -8.77 -1.51
C SER A 51 -17.54 -8.77 -0.27
N LYS A 52 -18.28 -7.68 -0.03
CA LYS A 52 -19.18 -7.54 1.14
C LYS A 52 -20.17 -8.68 1.30
N GLY A 53 -20.68 -9.23 0.19
CA GLY A 53 -21.64 -10.34 0.18
C GLY A 53 -21.02 -11.73 0.39
N THR A 54 -19.69 -11.84 0.41
CA THR A 54 -18.99 -13.13 0.55
C THR A 54 -19.40 -13.86 1.84
N ASP A 55 -19.66 -13.10 2.91
CA ASP A 55 -20.07 -13.69 4.19
C ASP A 55 -21.46 -14.32 4.13
N GLU A 56 -22.43 -13.60 3.55
CA GLU A 56 -23.80 -14.09 3.36
C GLU A 56 -23.82 -15.35 2.46
N VAL A 57 -23.10 -15.31 1.35
CA VAL A 57 -23.00 -16.45 0.42
C VAL A 57 -22.39 -17.68 1.12
N SER A 58 -21.37 -17.48 1.95
CA SER A 58 -20.75 -18.60 2.69
C SER A 58 -21.72 -19.29 3.66
N ARG A 59 -22.61 -18.52 4.31
CA ARG A 59 -23.65 -19.04 5.21
C ARG A 59 -24.73 -19.80 4.44
N ILE A 60 -25.21 -19.25 3.32
CA ILE A 60 -26.23 -19.90 2.47
C ILE A 60 -25.70 -21.24 1.94
N LEU A 61 -24.44 -21.25 1.49
CA LEU A 61 -23.81 -22.44 0.92
C LEU A 61 -23.22 -23.39 1.98
N SER A 62 -23.26 -23.01 3.27
CA SER A 62 -22.66 -23.77 4.38
C SER A 62 -21.17 -24.12 4.15
N ILE A 63 -20.40 -23.18 3.59
CA ILE A 63 -18.97 -23.35 3.32
C ILE A 63 -18.12 -22.50 4.26
N THR A 64 -16.96 -23.03 4.67
CA THR A 64 -16.00 -22.31 5.52
C THR A 64 -15.14 -21.36 4.68
N ARG A 65 -14.82 -20.20 5.25
CA ARG A 65 -13.88 -19.23 4.67
C ARG A 65 -12.50 -19.44 5.29
N GLY A 66 -11.45 -19.30 4.47
CA GLY A 66 -10.07 -19.17 4.99
C GLY A 66 -9.93 -17.89 5.81
N GLY A 67 -9.07 -17.91 6.83
CA GLY A 67 -8.82 -16.74 7.68
C GLY A 67 -8.22 -15.57 6.89
N ASP A 68 -8.51 -14.37 7.38
CA ASP A 68 -7.92 -13.08 7.02
C ASP A 68 -6.58 -12.82 7.73
#